data_AF-A0A356NCC4-F1
#
_entry.id   AF-A0A356NCC4-F1
#
_cell.length_a   1.000
_cell.length_b   1.000
_cell.length_c   1.000
_cell.angle_alpha   90.00
_cell.angle_beta   90.00
_cell.angle_gamma   90.00
#
_symmetry.space_group_name_H-M   'P 1'
#
loop_
_entity.id
_entity.type
_entity.pdbx_description
1 polymer ?
#
loop_
_entity_poly.entity_id
_entity_poly.type
_entity_poly.pdbx_seq_one_letter_code
_entity_poly.pdbx_strand_id
1 'polypeptide(L)' 'MVTLQPAPPRPLVSIAGLNHWFGRGDQRSQVLHDLHLTLNPGEMVVLTGPSG' A
#
# COMPACT_ATOMS: atom_id res chain seq x y z
N MET A 1 -1.18 26.44 -28.22
CA MET A 1 -2.35 25.74 -27.63
C MET A 1 -1.86 25.00 -26.40
N VAL A 2 -2.37 25.28 -25.21
CA VAL A 2 -2.02 24.56 -23.97
C VAL A 2 -3.12 23.52 -23.74
N THR A 3 -2.79 22.24 -23.81
CA THR A 3 -3.69 21.17 -23.41
C THR A 3 -3.70 21.09 -21.89
N LEU A 4 -4.81 21.46 -21.26
CA LEU A 4 -5.08 21.14 -19.86
C LEU A 4 -5.35 19.63 -19.79
N GLN A 5 -4.31 18.85 -19.51
CA GLN A 5 -4.51 17.44 -19.14
C GLN A 5 -5.23 17.40 -17.79
N PRO A 6 -6.34 16.64 -17.66
CA PRO A 6 -6.98 16.45 -16.37
C PRO A 6 -5.97 15.82 -15.41
N ALA A 7 -5.94 16.32 -14.17
CA ALA A 7 -5.11 15.71 -13.14
C ALA A 7 -5.49 14.23 -13.01
N PRO A 8 -4.51 13.31 -12.87
CA PRO A 8 -4.82 11.91 -12.67
C PRO A 8 -5.74 11.75 -11.44
N PRO A 9 -6.64 10.75 -11.45
CA PRO A 9 -7.52 10.51 -10.33
C PRO A 9 -6.68 10.36 -9.05
N ARG A 10 -7.06 11.09 -8.01
CA ARG A 10 -6.39 10.96 -6.71
C ARG A 10 -6.81 9.62 -6.10
N PRO A 11 -5.86 8.79 -5.65
CA PRO A 11 -6.21 7.54 -5.02
C PRO A 11 -6.97 7.81 -3.72
N LEU A 12 -7.92 6.95 -3.40
CA LEU A 12 -8.67 7.01 -2.16
C LEU A 12 -7.80 6.54 -0.99
N VAL A 13 -6.94 5.56 -1.24
CA VAL A 13 -5.94 5.06 -0.28
C VAL A 13 -4.58 5.05 -0.95
N SER A 14 -3.57 5.58 -0.27
CA SER A 14 -2.18 5.47 -0.70
C SER A 14 -1.31 5.14 0.51
N ILE A 15 -0.62 4.02 0.42
CA ILE A 15 0.35 3.50 1.38
C ILE A 15 1.70 3.49 0.66
N ALA A 16 2.71 4.09 1.26
CA ALA A 16 4.07 4.08 0.75
C ALA A 16 5.04 3.67 1.86
N GLY A 17 5.85 2.65 1.57
CA GLY A 17 6.92 2.18 2.45
C GLY A 17 6.46 1.63 3.80
N LEU A 18 5.29 0.97 3.84
CA LEU A 18 4.76 0.40 5.07
C LEU A 18 5.60 -0.80 5.52
N ASN A 19 6.17 -0.68 6.71
CA ASN A 19 6.86 -1.77 7.39
C ASN A 19 6.14 -2.07 8.71
N HIS A 20 6.03 -3.36 9.06
CA HIS A 20 5.35 -3.78 10.28
C HIS A 20 6.06 -4.96 10.93
N TRP A 21 6.07 -4.96 12.27
CA TRP A 21 6.67 -6.01 13.08
C TRP A 21 5.70 -6.45 14.16
N PHE A 22 5.69 -7.75 14.43
CA PHE A 22 5.08 -8.31 15.64
C PHE A 22 6.14 -8.60 16.70
N GLY A 23 5.70 -8.72 17.95
CA GLY A 23 6.57 -9.02 19.09
C GLY A 23 7.38 -7.82 19.60
N ARG A 24 8.24 -8.07 20.59
CA ARG A 24 9.11 -7.06 21.24
C ARG A 24 10.48 -7.70 21.57
N GLY A 25 11.52 -6.87 21.66
CA GLY A 25 12.88 -7.30 21.98
C GLY A 25 13.40 -8.32 20.96
N ASP A 26 14.02 -9.39 21.47
CA ASP A 26 14.63 -10.44 20.65
C ASP A 26 13.62 -11.29 19.88
N GLN A 27 12.33 -11.26 20.26
CA GLN A 27 11.25 -11.94 19.56
C GLN A 27 10.52 -11.03 18.57
N ARG A 28 11.15 -9.92 18.15
CA ARG A 28 10.58 -9.01 17.15
C ARG A 28 10.78 -9.59 15.75
N SER A 29 9.68 -9.84 15.04
CA SER A 29 9.69 -10.36 13.66
C SER A 29 9.05 -9.36 12.71
N GLN A 30 9.68 -9.11 11.57
CA GLN A 30 9.14 -8.25 10.51
C GLN A 30 8.18 -9.04 9.64
N VAL A 31 6.97 -8.50 9.44
CA VAL A 31 5.93 -9.14 8.63
C VAL A 31 5.53 -8.33 7.40
N LEU A 32 5.65 -7.00 7.44
CA LEU A 32 5.53 -6.16 6.25
C LEU A 32 6.89 -5.52 5.97
N HIS A 33 7.32 -5.64 4.72
CA HIS A 33 8.60 -5.14 4.23
C HIS A 33 8.32 -4.17 3.09
N ASP A 34 8.58 -2.88 3.33
CA ASP A 34 8.45 -1.79 2.36
C ASP A 34 7.21 -1.89 1.44
N LEU A 35 6.03 -2.09 2.03
CA LEU A 35 4.81 -2.28 1.27
C LEU A 35 4.31 -0.94 0.69
N HIS A 36 4.11 -0.92 -0.62
CA HIS A 36 3.48 0.20 -1.35
C HIS A 36 2.15 -0.28 -1.94
N LEU A 37 1.06 0.42 -1.64
CA LEU A 37 -0.28 0.09 -2.11
C LEU A 37 -1.06 1.35 -2.44
N THR A 38 -1.73 1.36 -3.58
CA THR A 38 -2.61 2.44 -4.01
C THR A 38 -3.97 1.84 -4.37
N LEU A 39 -5.06 2.41 -3.85
CA LEU A 39 -6.43 2.02 -4.19
C LEU A 39 -7.17 3.22 -4.76
N ASN A 40 -7.70 3.07 -5.97
CA ASN A 40 -8.47 4.10 -6.65
C ASN A 40 -9.97 3.99 -6.31
N PRO A 41 -10.75 5.07 -6.49
CA PRO A 41 -12.20 5.01 -6.30
C PRO A 41 -12.85 3.91 -7.15
N GLY A 42 -13.67 3.07 -6.52
CA GLY A 42 -14.38 1.96 -7.19
C GLY A 42 -13.53 0.71 -7.44
N GLU A 43 -12.26 0.71 -7.03
CA GLU A 43 -11.36 -0.44 -7.17
C GLU A 43 -11.58 -1.45 -6.02
N MET A 44 -11.74 -2.73 -6.38
CA MET A 44 -11.75 -3.84 -5.42
C MET A 44 -10.46 -4.64 -5.60
N VAL A 45 -9.61 -4.61 -4.58
CA VAL A 45 -8.34 -5.35 -4.56
C VAL A 45 -8.39 -6.44 -3.51
N VAL A 46 -8.00 -7.65 -3.91
CA VAL A 46 -7.80 -8.77 -2.99
C VAL A 46 -6.31 -9.05 -2.90
N LEU A 47 -5.75 -8.88 -1.70
CA LEU A 47 -4.38 -9.29 -1.40
C LEU A 47 -4.43 -10.74 -0.90
N THR A 48 -3.78 -11.64 -1.63
CA THR A 48 -3.66 -13.07 -1.26
C THR A 48 -2.19 -13.47 -1.17
N GLY A 49 -1.93 -14.53 -0.42
CA GLY A 49 -0.61 -15.11 -0.26
C GLY A 49 -0.70 -16.42 0.53
N PRO A 50 0.36 -17.24 0.53
CA PRO A 50 0.46 -18.33 1.49
C PRO A 50 0.31 -17.78 2.91
N SER A 51 -0.21 -18.58 3.84
CA SER A 51 -0.19 -18.21 5.25
C SER A 51 1.25 -18.00 5.68
N GLY A 52 1.56 -16.78 6.12
CA GLY A 52 2.77 -16.46 6.88
C GLY A 52 2.58 -16.84 8.34
#